data_AF-A0A496YY79-F1
#
_entry.id   AF-A0A496YY79-F1
#
_cell.length_a   1.000
_cell.length_b   1.000
_cell.length_c   1.000
_cell.angle_alpha   90.00
_cell.angle_beta   90.00
_cell.angle_gamma   90.00
#
_symmetry.space_group_name_H-M   'P 1'
#
loop_
_entity.id
_entity.type
_entity.pdbx_description
1 polymer ?
#
loop_
_entity_poly.entity_id
_entity_poly.type
_entity_poly.pdbx_seq_one_letter_code
_entity_poly.pdbx_strand_id
1 'polypeptide(L)' 'MANAEELLKVIKEDYVRTYSLRICQALFQLFPEEAKRAFGSIENCVKEVQDDAEKWFEKWGPNWVAGIIARVKGSS' A
#
# COMPACT_ATOMS: atom_id res chain seq x y z
N MET A 1 7.82 -8.46 24.67
CA MET A 1 7.26 -7.21 24.10
C MET A 1 7.89 -7.08 22.73
N ALA A 2 7.08 -7.00 21.67
CA ALA A 2 7.65 -6.77 20.33
C ALA A 2 8.39 -5.43 20.33
N ASN A 3 9.59 -5.38 19.76
CA ASN A 3 10.32 -4.13 19.63
C ASN A 3 9.63 -3.24 18.56
N ALA A 4 9.91 -1.94 18.56
CA ALA A 4 9.24 -1.00 17.65
C ALA A 4 9.49 -1.35 16.16
N GLU A 5 10.64 -1.94 15.85
CA GLU A 5 11.01 -2.37 14.50
C GLU A 5 10.16 -3.56 14.03
N GLU A 6 9.90 -4.54 14.89
CA GLU A 6 9.02 -5.68 14.61
C GLU A 6 7.58 -5.23 14.35
N LEU A 7 7.08 -4.28 15.14
CA LEU A 7 5.75 -3.71 14.92
C LEU A 7 5.67 -2.96 13.58
N LEU A 8 6.70 -2.18 13.25
CA LEU A 8 6.75 -1.45 11.98
C LEU A 8 6.84 -2.40 10.78
N LYS A 9 7.59 -3.50 10.92
CA LYS A 9 7.67 -4.55 9.90
C LYS A 9 6.29 -5.18 9.64
N VAL A 10 5.56 -5.54 10.69
CA VAL A 10 4.21 -6.11 10.55
C VAL A 10 3.26 -5.13 9.86
N ILE A 11 3.32 -3.84 10.20
CA ILE A 11 2.51 -2.81 9.54
C ILE A 11 2.92 -2.63 8.07
N LYS A 12 4.23 -2.67 7.75
CA LYS A 12 4.71 -2.62 6.36
C LYS A 12 4.15 -3.79 5.55
N GLU A 13 4.25 -5.01 6.06
CA GLU A 13 3.78 -6.22 5.39
C GLU A 13 2.27 -6.18 5.13
N ASP A 14 1.47 -5.75 6.12
CA ASP A 14 0.03 -5.61 5.96
C ASP A 14 -0.34 -4.51 4.96
N TYR A 15 0.32 -3.35 5.04
CA TYR A 15 0.13 -2.25 4.09
C TYR A 15 0.41 -2.71 2.66
N VAL A 16 1.58 -3.28 2.40
CA VAL A 16 2.00 -3.70 1.06
C VAL A 16 1.02 -4.71 0.48
N ARG A 17 0.64 -5.73 1.27
CA ARG A 17 -0.28 -6.79 0.84
C ARG A 17 -1.69 -6.26 0.59
N THR A 18 -2.24 -5.49 1.52
CA THR A 18 -3.61 -4.98 1.43
C THR A 18 -3.74 -3.94 0.34
N TYR A 19 -2.75 -3.05 0.22
CA TYR A 19 -2.72 -2.02 -0.79
C TYR A 19 -2.70 -2.63 -2.20
N SER A 20 -1.73 -3.50 -2.49
CA SER A 20 -1.58 -4.08 -3.83
C SER A 20 -2.81 -4.86 -4.26
N LEU A 21 -3.37 -5.69 -3.38
CA LEU A 21 -4.57 -6.46 -3.67
C LEU A 21 -5.77 -5.55 -3.98
N ARG A 22 -6.05 -4.56 -3.11
CA ARG A 22 -7.23 -3.70 -3.27
C ARG A 22 -7.11 -2.79 -4.49
N ILE A 23 -5.94 -2.24 -4.76
CA ILE A 23 -5.71 -1.42 -5.96
C ILE A 23 -5.90 -2.26 -7.21
N CYS A 24 -5.33 -3.47 -7.28
CA CYS A 24 -5.48 -4.33 -8.45
C CYS A 24 -6.92 -4.80 -8.62
N GLN A 25 -7.62 -5.15 -7.55
CA GLN A 25 -9.06 -5.47 -7.61
C GLN A 25 -9.87 -4.29 -8.16
N ALA A 26 -9.66 -3.09 -7.63
CA ALA A 26 -10.34 -1.89 -8.11
C ALA A 26 -10.02 -1.60 -9.59
N LEU A 27 -8.76 -1.76 -10.00
CA LEU A 27 -8.33 -1.55 -11.37
C LEU A 27 -9.01 -2.54 -12.33
N PHE A 28 -9.03 -3.84 -12.00
CA PHE A 28 -9.70 -4.86 -12.81
C PHE A 28 -11.22 -4.72 -12.80
N GLN A 29 -11.82 -4.13 -11.75
CA GLN A 29 -13.25 -3.89 -11.68
C GLN A 29 -13.66 -2.64 -12.48
N LEU A 30 -12.90 -1.55 -12.38
CA LEU A 30 -13.26 -0.25 -12.95
C LEU A 30 -12.73 -0.07 -14.38
N PHE A 31 -11.57 -0.64 -14.69
CA PHE A 31 -10.85 -0.49 -15.97
C PHE A 31 -10.35 -1.86 -16.48
N PRO A 32 -11.25 -2.83 -16.70
CA PRO A 32 -10.86 -4.22 -16.96
C PRO A 32 -9.99 -4.39 -18.21
N GLU A 33 -10.23 -3.62 -19.27
CA GLU A 33 -9.52 -3.81 -20.54
C GLU A 33 -8.12 -3.20 -20.50
N GLU A 34 -7.97 -2.03 -19.88
CA GLU A 34 -6.68 -1.42 -19.58
C GLU A 34 -5.87 -2.30 -18.63
N ALA A 35 -6.50 -2.83 -17.57
CA ALA A 35 -5.85 -3.68 -16.58
C ALA A 35 -5.33 -4.98 -17.20
N LYS A 36 -6.14 -5.66 -18.01
CA LYS A 36 -5.72 -6.87 -18.74
C LYS A 36 -4.63 -6.57 -19.76
N ARG A 37 -4.68 -5.43 -20.45
CA ARG A 37 -3.63 -5.06 -21.42
C ARG A 37 -2.30 -4.79 -20.74
N ALA A 38 -2.32 -4.12 -19.59
CA ALA A 38 -1.11 -3.76 -18.87
C ALA A 38 -0.50 -4.97 -18.12
N PHE A 39 -1.33 -5.73 -17.39
CA PHE A 39 -0.85 -6.74 -16.44
C PHE A 39 -1.17 -8.18 -16.86
N GLY A 40 -2.11 -8.39 -17.78
CA GLY A 40 -2.59 -9.71 -18.19
C GLY A 40 -3.53 -10.35 -17.17
N SER A 41 -3.12 -10.43 -15.90
CA SER A 41 -3.91 -11.01 -14.80
C SER A 41 -3.81 -10.20 -13.52
N ILE A 42 -4.70 -10.48 -12.58
CA ILE A 42 -4.69 -9.83 -11.26
C ILE A 42 -3.46 -10.23 -10.46
N GLU A 43 -2.98 -11.47 -10.57
CA GLU A 43 -1.78 -11.94 -9.88
C GLU A 43 -0.53 -11.19 -10.32
N ASN A 44 -0.39 -10.94 -11.63
CA ASN A 44 0.72 -10.14 -12.16
C ASN A 44 0.65 -8.69 -11.67
N CYS A 45 -0.55 -8.09 -11.72
CA CYS A 45 -0.75 -6.74 -11.18
C CYS A 45 -0.33 -6.67 -9.71
N VAL A 46 -0.77 -7.62 -8.87
CA VAL A 46 -0.45 -7.62 -7.45
C VAL A 46 1.06 -7.73 -7.23
N LYS A 47 1.74 -8.60 -7.98
CA LYS A 47 3.19 -8.77 -7.90
C LYS A 47 3.93 -7.47 -8.24
N GLU A 48 3.58 -6.80 -9.33
CA GLU A 48 4.22 -5.55 -9.74
C GLU A 48 3.90 -4.39 -8.79
N VAL A 49 2.66 -4.28 -8.32
CA VAL A 49 2.24 -3.21 -7.40
C VAL A 49 2.82 -3.40 -6.00
N GLN A 50 3.13 -4.63 -5.57
CA GLN A 50 3.81 -4.88 -4.29
C GLN A 50 5.17 -4.20 -4.23
N ASP A 51 5.99 -4.30 -5.28
CA ASP A 51 7.31 -3.66 -5.35
C ASP A 51 7.22 -2.13 -5.21
N ASP A 52 6.18 -1.53 -5.78
CA ASP A 52 5.95 -0.09 -5.67
C ASP A 52 5.35 0.31 -4.32
N ALA A 53 4.48 -0.51 -3.74
CA ALA A 53 3.93 -0.30 -2.41
C ALA A 53 5.03 -0.31 -1.34
N GLU A 54 6.05 -1.17 -1.47
CA GLU A 54 7.21 -1.16 -0.58
C GLU A 54 7.98 0.16 -0.63
N LYS A 55 8.29 0.65 -1.84
CA LYS A 55 8.98 1.94 -2.04
C LYS A 55 8.16 3.10 -1.48
N TRP A 56 6.85 3.07 -1.65
CA TRP A 56 5.97 4.11 -1.10
C TRP A 56 5.91 4.08 0.42
N PHE A 57 5.87 2.88 1.01
CA PHE A 57 5.96 2.76 2.45
C PHE A 57 7.28 3.35 2.96
N GLU A 58 8.41 3.10 2.29
CA GLU A 58 9.70 3.66 2.70
C GLU A 58 9.80 5.18 2.48
N LYS A 59 9.23 5.68 1.38
CA LYS A 59 9.24 7.11 1.04
C LYS A 59 8.37 7.95 1.97
N TRP A 60 7.18 7.46 2.32
CA TRP A 60 6.17 8.20 3.08
C TRP A 60 6.07 7.74 4.55
N GLY A 61 6.56 6.54 4.85
CA GLY A 61 6.58 5.89 6.18
C GLY A 61 7.41 6.59 7.27
N PRO A 62 8.36 7.47 6.97
CA PRO A 62 8.96 8.31 8.02
C PRO A 62 8.06 9.47 8.47
N ASN A 63 7.17 9.96 7.60
CA ASN A 63 6.43 11.21 7.82
C ASN A 63 4.93 11.01 8.15
N TRP A 64 4.37 9.83 7.88
CA TRP A 64 2.94 9.57 8.08
C TRP A 64 2.49 9.70 9.55
N VAL A 65 3.31 9.31 10.54
CA VAL A 65 2.90 9.41 11.96
C VAL A 65 2.66 10.87 12.36
N ALA A 66 3.66 11.73 12.13
CA ALA A 66 3.54 13.16 12.40
C ALA A 66 2.39 13.79 11.58
N GLY A 67 2.27 13.40 10.31
CA GLY A 67 1.20 13.86 9.43
C GLY A 67 -0.21 13.45 9.89
N ILE A 68 -0.41 12.22 10.34
CA ILE A 68 -1.70 11.75 10.88
C ILE A 68 -2.04 12.48 12.17
N ILE A 69 -1.10 12.58 13.10
CA ILE A 69 -1.33 13.28 14.37
C ILE A 69 -1.70 14.74 14.11
N ALA A 70 -0.93 15.44 13.27
CA ALA A 70 -1.19 16.82 12.92
C ALA A 70 -2.56 17.00 12.24
N ARG A 71 -2.92 16.14 11.28
CA ARG A 71 -4.23 16.20 10.61
C ARG A 71 -5.39 15.97 11.58
N VAL A 72 -5.33 14.92 12.40
CA VAL A 72 -6.43 14.56 13.31
C VAL A 72 -6.59 15.59 14.41
N LYS A 73 -5.50 16.05 15.04
CA LYS A 73 -5.56 17.01 16.15
C LYS A 73 -5.66 18.47 15.71
N GLY A 74 -5.20 18.81 14.51
CA GLY A 74 -5.30 20.16 13.95
C GLY A 74 -6.63 20.46 13.28
N SER A 75 -7.48 19.44 13.07
CA SER A 75 -8.86 19.60 12.60
C SER A 75 -9.88 19.65 13.74
N SER A 76 -9.41 19.86 14.98
CA SER A 76 -10.22 19.94 16.21
C SER A 76 -10.41 21.38 16.67
#